data_AF-A0A427EBJ3-F1
#
_entry.id   AF-A0A427EBJ3-F1
#
_cell.length_a   1.000
_cell.length_b   1.000
_cell.length_c   1.000
_cell.angle_alpha   90.00
_cell.angle_beta   90.00
_cell.angle_gamma   90.00
#
_symmetry.space_group_name_H-M   'P 1'
#
loop_
_entity.id
_entity.type
_entity.pdbx_description
1 polymer ?
#
loop_
_entity_poly.entity_id
_entity_poly.type
_entity_poly.pdbx_seq_one_letter_code
_entity_poly.pdbx_strand_id
1 'polypeptide(L)' 'MFDQASQPYDEQRTLGRIGQADEIGAAALFLASDASSYVNGAELFADGGASQT' A
#
# COMPACT_ATOMS: atom_id res chain seq x y z
N MET A 1 -17.15 10.94 -22.38
CA MET A 1 -17.01 11.46 -21.00
C MET A 1 -17.26 10.26 -20.09
N PHE A 2 -16.32 9.41 -19.74
CA PHE A 2 -14.88 9.56 -19.52
C PHE A 2 -14.14 8.40 -20.19
N ASP A 3 -13.32 8.69 -21.20
CA ASP A 3 -12.21 7.81 -21.56
C ASP A 3 -10.99 8.50 -20.96
N GLN A 4 -10.78 8.24 -19.67
CA GLN A 4 -9.62 8.74 -18.97
C GLN A 4 -8.58 7.66 -19.18
N ALA A 5 -7.80 7.84 -20.26
CA ALA A 5 -6.67 7.00 -20.62
C ALA A 5 -6.02 6.46 -19.33
N SER A 6 -5.98 5.14 -19.21
CA SER A 6 -5.31 4.41 -18.14
C SER A 6 -3.90 4.97 -17.98
N GLN A 7 -3.75 5.93 -17.06
CA GLN A 7 -2.46 6.45 -16.68
C GLN A 7 -1.67 5.26 -16.15
N PRO A 8 -0.38 5.11 -16.48
CA PRO A 8 0.42 3.99 -15.99
C PRO A 8 0.64 4.18 -14.49
N TYR A 9 -0.34 3.76 -13.68
CA TYR A 9 -0.30 3.76 -12.21
C TYR A 9 0.90 2.97 -11.64
N ASP A 10 1.54 2.20 -12.50
CA ASP A 10 2.68 1.35 -12.24
C ASP A 10 4.00 2.13 -12.22
N GLU A 11 4.13 3.24 -12.97
CA GLU A 11 5.41 3.97 -13.09
C GLU A 11 5.86 4.65 -11.79
N GLN A 12 4.91 5.06 -10.94
CA GLN A 12 5.21 5.67 -9.64
C GLN A 12 5.40 4.64 -8.52
N ARG A 13 5.15 3.35 -8.79
CA ARG A 13 5.27 2.28 -7.80
C ARG A 13 6.57 1.53 -8.03
N THR A 14 7.39 1.42 -6.99
CA THR A 14 8.57 0.53 -7.03
C THR A 14 8.17 -0.91 -7.37
N LEU A 15 6.99 -1.35 -6.92
CA LEU A 15 6.45 -2.67 -7.22
C LEU A 15 5.85 -2.80 -8.64
N GLY A 16 5.67 -1.70 -9.37
CA GLY A 16 5.20 -1.71 -10.76
C GLY A 16 3.81 -2.32 -10.98
N ARG A 17 2.98 -2.41 -9.92
CA ARG A 17 1.62 -2.93 -9.98
C ARG A 17 0.76 -2.38 -8.85
N ILE A 18 -0.56 -2.47 -9.02
CA ILE A 18 -1.52 -2.31 -7.92
C ILE A 18 -1.43 -3.51 -6.95
N GLY A 19 -1.48 -3.20 -5.65
CA GLY A 19 -1.53 -4.17 -4.58
C GLY A 19 -2.85 -4.97 -4.58
N GLN A 20 -2.79 -6.19 -4.06
CA GLN A 20 -3.94 -7.06 -3.87
C GLN A 20 -4.56 -6.83 -2.49
N ALA A 21 -5.83 -7.20 -2.33
CA ALA A 21 -6.57 -6.94 -1.09
C ALA A 21 -5.99 -7.69 0.12
N ASP A 22 -5.43 -8.87 -0.10
CA ASP A 22 -4.74 -9.68 0.91
C ASP A 22 -3.44 -9.04 1.40
N GLU A 23 -2.72 -8.31 0.54
CA GLU A 23 -1.51 -7.56 0.94
C GLU A 23 -1.86 -6.44 1.94
N ILE A 24 -2.98 -5.74 1.72
CA ILE A 24 -3.48 -4.73 2.68
C ILE A 24 -4.02 -5.40 3.95
N GLY A 25 -4.73 -6.53 3.80
CA GLY A 25 -5.21 -7.33 4.92
C GLY A 25 -4.08 -7.81 5.82
N ALA A 26 -2.95 -8.22 5.25
CA ALA A 26 -1.76 -8.62 6.00
C ALA A 26 -1.13 -7.45 6.76
N ALA A 27 -1.04 -6.25 6.16
CA ALA A 27 -0.57 -5.05 6.86
C ALA A 27 -1.47 -4.66 8.04
N ALA A 28 -2.79 -4.73 7.85
CA ALA A 28 -3.75 -4.50 8.93
C ALA A 28 -3.66 -5.57 10.02
N LEU A 29 -3.50 -6.84 9.65
CA LEU A 29 -3.33 -7.95 10.59
C LEU A 29 -2.05 -7.79 11.43
N PHE A 30 -0.95 -7.36 10.82
CA PHE A 30 0.28 -7.03 11.55
C PHE A 30 0.00 -5.99 12.63
N LEU A 31 -0.64 -4.86 12.27
CA LEU A 31 -0.98 -3.80 13.21
C LEU A 31 -1.94 -4.25 14.32
N ALA A 32 -2.84 -5.19 14.03
CA ALA A 32 -3.78 -5.75 15.00
C ALA A 32 -3.17 -6.86 15.90
N SER A 33 -1.98 -7.35 15.58
CA SER A 33 -1.36 -8.48 16.28
C SER A 33 -0.40 -8.04 17.38
N ASP A 34 -0.01 -8.97 18.26
CA ASP A 34 1.01 -8.72 19.29
C ASP A 34 2.38 -8.31 18.72
N ALA A 35 2.64 -8.61 17.45
CA ALA A 35 3.88 -8.23 16.77
C ALA A 35 4.05 -6.71 16.65
N SER A 36 2.96 -5.94 16.72
CA SER A 36 2.97 -4.47 16.72
C SER A 36 2.88 -3.85 18.11
N SER A 37 3.08 -4.63 19.19
CA SER A 37 2.84 -4.19 20.59
C SER A 37 3.54 -2.89 21.03
N TYR A 38 4.59 -2.47 20.33
CA TYR A 38 5.28 -1.19 20.57
C TYR A 38 5.26 -0.23 19.37
N VAL A 39 4.50 -0.54 18.33
CA VAL A 39 4.33 0.30 17.14
C VAL A 39 3.03 1.08 17.30
N ASN A 40 3.13 2.32 17.77
CA ASN A 40 2.00 3.23 17.93
C ASN A 40 2.33 4.62 17.36
N GLY A 41 1.29 5.38 17.03
CA GLY A 41 1.43 6.76 16.51
C GLY A 41 2.16 6.88 15.16
N ALA A 42 2.39 5.77 14.46
CA ALA A 42 3.09 5.72 13.20
C ALA A 42 2.14 5.45 12.03
N GLU A 43 2.45 6.04 10.87
CA GLU A 43 1.80 5.71 9.61
C GLU A 43 2.55 4.55 8.92
N LEU A 44 1.82 3.54 8.47
CA LEU A 44 2.35 2.41 7.72
C LEU A 44 1.85 2.48 6.27
N PHE A 45 2.74 2.80 5.34
CA PHE A 45 2.42 2.85 3.91
C PHE A 45 2.49 1.45 3.28
N ALA A 46 1.33 0.92 2.90
CA ALA A 46 1.19 -0.34 2.16
C ALA A 46 0.71 -0.06 0.72
N ASP A 47 1.51 0.66 -0.08
CA ASP A 47 1.06 1.27 -1.35
C ASP A 47 1.87 0.85 -2.59
N GLY A 48 2.81 -0.09 -2.42
CA GLY A 48 3.70 -0.52 -3.49
C GLY A 48 4.88 0.41 -3.77
N GLY A 49 5.17 1.36 -2.86
CA GLY A 49 6.22 2.37 -3.01
C GLY A 49 5.73 3.66 -3.67
N ALA A 50 4.42 3.85 -3.81
CA ALA A 50 3.85 5.02 -4.49
C ALA A 50 4.16 6.35 -3.79
N SER A 51 4.19 6.37 -2.45
CA SER A 51 4.36 7.60 -1.66
C SER A 51 5.83 7.95 -1.36
N GLN A 52 6.78 7.07 -1.70
CA GLN A 52 8.20 7.20 -1.30
C GLN A 52 9.14 7.56 -2.47
N THR A 53 8.60 8.10 -3.57
CA THR A 53 9.37 8.53 -4.75
C THR A 53 9.72 10.01 -4.71
#